data_AF-A0A721ENN5-F1
#
_entry.id   AF-A0A721ENN5-F1
#
_cell.length_a   1.000
_cell.length_b   1.000
_cell.length_c   1.000
_cell.angle_alpha   90.00
_cell.angle_beta   90.00
_cell.angle_gamma   90.00
#
_symmetry.space_group_name_H-M   'P 1'
#
loop_
_entity.id
_entity.type
_entity.pdbx_description
1 polymer ?
#
loop_
_entity_poly.entity_id
_entity_poly.type
_entity_poly.pdbx_seq_one_letter_code
_entity_poly.pdbx_strand_id
1 'polypeptide(L)' 'SIRFGAVEHGNVYRSPGFADQLGYVITGVENGDSNETPDRIQRRLLQLKVNGQWYTVGA' A
#
# COMPACT_ATOMS: atom_id res chain seq x y z
N SER A 1 -3.60 -0.66 -18.96
CA SER A 1 -2.85 -1.54 -18.03
C SER A 1 -2.78 -0.91 -16.66
N ILE A 2 -2.68 -1.74 -15.62
CA ILE A 2 -2.52 -1.32 -14.23
C ILE A 2 -1.17 -1.83 -13.74
N ARG A 3 -0.48 -1.06 -12.90
CA ARG A 3 0.69 -1.56 -12.15
C ARG A 3 0.73 -0.94 -10.76
N PHE A 4 1.49 -1.60 -9.89
CA PHE A 4 1.85 -1.09 -8.59
C PHE A 4 3.30 -0.64 -8.59
N GLY A 5 3.58 0.44 -7.85
CA GLY A 5 4.95 0.86 -7.55
C GLY A 5 5.68 -0.10 -6.60
N ALA A 6 6.80 0.39 -6.07
CA ALA A 6 7.54 -0.32 -5.02
C ALA A 6 6.66 -0.56 -3.79
N VAL A 7 6.99 -1.61 -3.04
CA VAL A 7 6.35 -1.90 -1.76
C VAL A 7 6.89 -0.98 -0.68
N GLU A 8 5.99 -0.40 0.11
CA GLU A 8 6.29 0.29 1.35
C GLU A 8 5.72 -0.53 2.51
N HIS A 9 6.49 -0.68 3.59
CA HIS A 9 6.06 -1.39 4.80
C HIS A 9 5.79 -0.39 5.92
N GLY A 10 4.69 -0.58 6.65
CA GLY A 10 4.34 0.18 7.84
C GLY A 10 4.00 -0.77 8.98
N ASN A 11 4.40 -0.44 10.21
CA ASN A 11 3.95 -1.19 11.40
C ASN A 11 2.56 -0.66 11.82
N VAL A 12 1.63 -1.56 12.13
CA VAL A 12 0.30 -1.22 12.65
C VAL A 12 0.10 -1.70 14.10
N TYR A 13 0.86 -2.70 14.56
CA TYR A 13 0.88 -3.04 15.98
C TYR A 13 1.54 -1.91 16.78
N ARG A 14 0.79 -1.33 17.72
CA ARG A 14 1.21 -0.19 18.58
C ARG A 14 1.80 0.99 17.79
N SER A 15 1.38 1.17 16.54
CA SER A 15 1.89 2.18 15.62
C SER A 15 0.75 2.65 14.71
N PRO A 16 0.72 3.92 14.27
CA PRO A 16 -0.39 4.45 13.48
C PRO A 16 -0.49 3.88 12.06
N GLY A 17 0.50 3.10 11.60
CA GLY A 17 0.55 2.62 10.22
C GLY A 17 0.70 3.75 9.22
N PHE A 18 -0.07 3.69 8.14
CA PHE A 18 -0.14 4.76 7.13
C PHE A 18 -1.43 5.56 7.30
N ALA A 19 -1.32 6.88 7.27
CA ALA A 19 -2.49 7.74 7.06
C ALA A 19 -3.03 7.54 5.64
N ASP A 20 -4.29 7.92 5.43
CA ASP A 20 -4.86 7.97 4.08
C ASP A 20 -4.02 8.91 3.19
N GLN A 21 -3.68 8.41 2.00
CA GLN A 21 -2.84 9.12 1.04
C GLN A 21 -3.28 8.75 -0.37
N LEU A 22 -3.67 9.77 -1.14
CA LEU A 22 -4.10 9.60 -2.53
C LEU A 22 -3.10 8.80 -3.34
N GLY A 23 -3.64 7.89 -4.14
CA GLY A 23 -2.87 7.02 -5.04
C GLY A 23 -2.23 5.81 -4.37
N TYR A 24 -2.22 5.70 -3.05
CA TYR A 24 -1.71 4.52 -2.36
C TYR A 24 -2.84 3.56 -1.99
N VAL A 25 -2.55 2.26 -2.10
CA VAL A 25 -3.46 1.20 -1.65
C VAL A 25 -2.71 0.19 -0.79
N ILE A 26 -3.39 -0.39 0.20
CA ILE A 26 -2.86 -1.52 0.98
C ILE A 26 -2.86 -2.77 0.07
N THR A 27 -1.72 -3.44 -0.01
CA THR A 27 -1.53 -4.64 -0.84
C THR A 27 -1.14 -5.89 -0.05
N GLY A 28 -0.95 -5.76 1.26
CA GLY A 28 -0.58 -6.86 2.14
C GLY A 28 -0.83 -6.52 3.59
N VAL A 29 -1.21 -7.53 4.37
CA VAL A 29 -1.36 -7.48 5.82
C VAL A 29 -0.63 -8.71 6.36
N GLU A 30 0.27 -8.48 7.32
CA GLU A 30 1.15 -9.49 7.89
C GLU A 30 0.90 -9.58 9.39
N ASN A 31 0.86 -10.82 9.89
CA ASN A 31 0.90 -11.15 11.30
C ASN A 31 2.05 -12.15 11.47
N GLY A 32 3.16 -11.68 12.01
CA GLY A 32 4.42 -12.43 12.08
C GLY A 32 4.51 -13.36 13.28
N ASP A 33 3.71 -13.11 14.33
CA ASP A 33 3.68 -13.93 15.55
C ASP A 33 2.43 -14.82 15.65
N SER A 34 1.51 -14.72 14.67
CA SER A 34 0.27 -15.49 14.58
C SER A 34 -0.71 -15.25 15.73
N ASN A 35 -0.65 -14.08 16.39
CA ASN A 35 -1.62 -13.68 17.40
C ASN A 35 -2.94 -13.17 16.79
N GLU A 36 -3.82 -12.51 17.54
CA GLU A 36 -5.13 -12.04 17.06
C GLU A 36 -5.08 -10.70 16.30
N THR A 37 -3.92 -10.06 16.18
CA THR A 37 -3.75 -8.70 15.66
C THR A 37 -2.69 -8.62 14.54
N PRO A 38 -2.88 -7.78 13.52
CA PRO A 38 -1.84 -7.54 12.51
C PRO A 38 -0.63 -6.77 13.05
N ASP A 39 0.56 -7.11 12.56
CA ASP A 39 1.82 -6.43 12.92
C ASP A 39 2.20 -5.37 11.90
N ARG A 40 2.14 -5.75 10.62
CA ARG A 40 2.63 -4.96 9.49
C ARG A 40 1.60 -4.90 8.37
N ILE A 41 1.64 -3.78 7.68
CA ILE A 41 0.88 -3.53 6.46
C ILE A 41 1.85 -3.16 5.35
N GLN A 42 1.53 -3.58 4.13
CA GLN A 42 2.23 -3.19 2.92
C GLN A 42 1.33 -2.28 2.10
N ARG A 43 1.87 -1.18 1.57
CA ARG A 43 1.18 -0.34 0.58
C ARG A 43 2.00 -0.15 -0.68
N ARG A 44 1.31 0.17 -1.78
CA ARG A 44 1.95 0.50 -3.06
C ARG A 44 1.20 1.63 -3.77
N LEU A 45 1.94 2.41 -4.55
CA LEU A 45 1.37 3.44 -5.43
C LEU A 45 0.64 2.76 -6.60
N LEU A 46 -0.65 3.04 -6.77
CA LEU A 46 -1.47 2.56 -7.87
C LEU A 46 -1.29 3.44 -9.11
N GLN A 47 -0.94 2.82 -10.24
CA GLN A 47 -0.73 3.52 -11.50
C GLN A 47 -1.53 2.91 -12.65
N LEU A 48 -2.06 3.78 -13.51
CA LEU A 48 -2.83 3.44 -14.71
C LEU A 48 -2.08 3.91 -15.95
N LYS A 49 -2.09 3.08 -17.01
CA LYS A 49 -1.57 3.47 -18.32
C LYS A 49 -2.69 4.06 -19.17
N VAL A 50 -2.60 5.36 -19.49
CA VAL A 50 -3.55 6.11 -20.34
C VAL A 50 -2.77 6.67 -21.53
N ASN A 51 -3.22 6.37 -22.75
CA ASN A 51 -2.58 6.84 -24.01
C ASN A 51 -1.05 6.62 -24.06
N GLY A 52 -0.58 5.48 -23.55
CA GLY A 52 0.84 5.14 -23.55
C GLY A 52 1.64 5.66 -22.34
N GLN A 53 1.11 6.63 -21.59
CA GLN A 53 1.74 7.26 -20.43
C GLN A 53 1.23 6.67 -19.12
N TRP A 54 2.06 6.68 -18.07
CA TRP A 54 1.68 6.19 -16.74
C TRP A 54 1.30 7.35 -15.83
N TYR A 55 0.16 7.21 -15.16
CA TYR A 55 -0.37 8.18 -14.21
C TYR A 55 -0.59 7.53 -12.86
N THR A 56 -0.32 8.26 -11.79
CA THR A 56 -0.73 7.89 -10.43
C THR A 56 -2.22 8.18 -10.26
N VAL A 57 -2.95 7.26 -9.64
CA VAL A 57 -4.37 7.49 -9.37
C VAL A 57 -4.55 8.62 -8.35
N GLY A 58 -5.42 9.59 -8.65
CA GLY A 58 -5.69 10.72 -7.76
C GLY A 58 -4.66 11.86 -7.83
N ALA A 59 -3.71 11.81 -8.77
CA ALA A 59 -2.80 12.90 -9.10
C ALA A 59 -3.35 13.80 -10.22
#